data_AF-A0A927BWL7-F1
#
_entry.id   AF-A0A927BWL7-F1
#
_cell.length_a   1.000
_cell.length_b   1.000
_cell.length_c   1.000
_cell.angle_alpha   90.00
_cell.angle_beta   90.00
_cell.angle_gamma   90.00
#
_symmetry.space_group_name_H-M   'P 1'
#
loop_
_entity.id
_entity.type
_entity.pdbx_description
1 polymer ?
#
loop_
_entity_poly.entity_id
_entity_poly.type
_entity_poly.pdbx_seq_one_letter_code
_entity_poly.pdbx_strand_id
1 'polypeptide(L)'
;MGNWQLPSLGKVNLASIDPQDKGKFKTKRDTGKEMNRMRAELQDLQEKLAARRERALLIVVQGMDCSGKDGVIREVFSGVNPQGISSYSFKKPTALENSHDFLWRVHRHVPELGQIATFNRSHYEEVLINRVHGRVSDEEACRKFEQINQFESLLVDNGVELVKIFLHISPEFQLKKLRKRIENPHKHWKFDPSDIEERQHWGRYQAYYEEAMAACSTAKPWHVVPADHRWYRDYAALSITVETMRRMELKAPDPIPGMEKYLEQLKPLI
;
A
#
# COMPACT_ATOMS: atom_id res chain seq x y z
N MET A 1 17.53 -7.09 -5.07
CA MET A 1 16.74 -6.51 -3.97
C MET A 1 16.23 -7.64 -3.07
N GLY A 2 15.65 -7.33 -1.91
CA GLY A 2 15.01 -8.34 -1.08
C GLY A 2 13.80 -8.94 -1.80
N ASN A 3 13.55 -10.24 -1.61
CA ASN A 3 12.35 -10.86 -2.16
C ASN A 3 11.24 -10.83 -1.10
N TRP A 4 10.41 -9.78 -1.12
CA TRP A 4 9.26 -9.63 -0.22
C TRP A 4 7.96 -10.16 -0.84
N GLN A 5 7.99 -10.54 -2.11
CA GLN A 5 6.81 -11.00 -2.83
C GLN A 5 6.52 -12.45 -2.47
N LEU A 6 5.29 -12.72 -2.06
CA LEU A 6 4.80 -14.07 -1.85
C LEU A 6 4.62 -14.77 -3.22
N PRO A 7 4.75 -16.11 -3.27
CA PRO A 7 4.37 -16.85 -4.45
C PRO A 7 2.88 -16.63 -4.77
N SER A 8 2.52 -16.65 -6.05
CA SER A 8 1.14 -16.43 -6.50
C SER A 8 0.17 -17.55 -6.10
N LEU A 9 0.69 -18.72 -5.77
CA LEU A 9 -0.07 -19.89 -5.33
C LEU A 9 0.62 -20.53 -4.11
N GLY A 10 -0.18 -21.03 -3.18
CA GLY A 10 0.28 -21.82 -2.04
C GLY A 10 -0.20 -21.29 -0.69
N LYS A 11 0.15 -22.03 0.37
CA LYS A 11 -0.14 -21.61 1.74
C LYS A 11 0.82 -20.50 2.15
N VAL A 12 0.29 -19.47 2.79
CA VAL A 12 1.07 -18.40 3.42
C VAL A 12 1.25 -18.74 4.89
N ASN A 13 2.47 -18.60 5.41
CA ASN A 13 2.77 -18.78 6.82
C ASN A 13 3.58 -17.56 7.29
N LEU A 14 2.90 -16.58 7.89
CA LEU A 14 3.51 -15.36 8.41
C LEU A 14 4.49 -15.67 9.54
N ALA A 15 4.29 -16.72 10.32
CA ALA A 15 5.23 -17.11 11.38
C ALA A 15 6.60 -17.57 10.82
N SER A 16 6.69 -17.93 9.54
CA SER A 16 7.97 -18.25 8.88
C SER A 16 8.74 -17.02 8.38
N ILE A 17 8.13 -15.84 8.43
CA ILE A 17 8.73 -14.58 7.96
C ILE A 17 9.13 -13.76 9.18
N ASP A 18 10.43 -13.48 9.34
CA ASP A 18 10.91 -12.70 10.48
C ASP A 18 10.50 -11.22 10.37
N PRO A 19 9.66 -10.68 11.28
CA PRO A 19 9.27 -9.26 11.27
C PRO A 19 10.44 -8.31 11.58
N GLN A 20 11.56 -8.82 12.09
CA GLN A 20 12.79 -8.08 12.38
C GLN A 20 13.83 -8.18 11.26
N ASP A 21 13.55 -8.91 10.17
CA ASP A 21 14.48 -8.97 9.04
C ASP A 21 14.75 -7.55 8.50
N LYS A 22 16.02 -7.34 8.14
CA LYS A 22 16.57 -6.10 7.60
C LYS A 22 17.47 -6.35 6.39
N GLY A 23 17.41 -7.57 5.83
CA GLY A 23 18.26 -8.02 4.74
C GLY A 23 19.74 -7.76 5.02
N LYS A 24 20.41 -7.13 4.06
CA LYS A 24 21.85 -6.80 4.14
C LYS A 24 22.18 -5.61 5.07
N PHE A 25 21.18 -4.88 5.56
CA PHE A 25 21.42 -3.61 6.28
C PHE A 25 21.57 -3.83 7.78
N LYS A 26 22.45 -3.05 8.42
CA LYS A 26 22.65 -3.11 9.88
C LYS A 26 21.98 -1.93 10.57
N THR A 27 21.96 -0.76 9.92
CA THR A 27 21.52 0.51 10.49
C THR A 27 20.66 1.32 9.51
N LYS A 28 19.92 2.30 10.05
CA LYS A 28 19.18 3.30 9.25
C LYS A 28 20.07 4.08 8.28
N ARG A 29 21.34 4.32 8.61
CA ARG A 29 22.25 5.07 7.73
C ARG A 29 22.53 4.30 6.44
N ASP A 30 22.50 2.98 6.52
CA ASP A 30 22.87 2.10 5.40
C ASP A 30 21.83 2.18 4.27
N THR A 31 20.56 2.45 4.58
CA THR A 31 19.51 2.59 3.55
C THR A 31 19.43 4.00 2.96
N GLY A 32 19.97 5.02 3.66
CA GLY A 32 19.73 6.43 3.31
C GLY A 32 20.17 6.81 1.90
N LYS A 33 21.36 6.38 1.46
CA LYS A 33 21.86 6.67 0.10
C LYS A 33 21.00 6.01 -0.98
N GLU A 34 20.62 4.74 -0.79
CA GLU A 34 19.77 4.01 -1.73
C GLU A 34 18.36 4.62 -1.78
N MET A 35 17.78 4.97 -0.62
CA MET A 35 16.46 5.62 -0.55
C MET A 35 16.45 6.97 -1.27
N ASN A 36 17.46 7.82 -1.10
CA ASN A 36 17.50 9.12 -1.78
C ASN A 36 17.54 8.96 -3.31
N ARG A 37 18.31 7.98 -3.81
CA ARG A 37 18.32 7.66 -5.25
C ARG A 37 16.93 7.19 -5.71
N MET A 38 16.32 6.27 -4.99
CA MET A 38 14.99 5.75 -5.34
C MET A 38 13.89 6.82 -5.27
N ARG A 39 14.00 7.81 -4.38
CA ARG A 39 13.07 8.95 -4.32
C ARG A 39 13.15 9.83 -5.56
N ALA A 40 14.37 10.19 -5.98
CA ALA A 40 14.57 10.99 -7.19
C ALA A 40 14.03 10.26 -8.43
N GLU A 41 14.23 8.95 -8.48
CA GLU A 41 13.69 8.12 -9.54
C GLU A 41 12.17 7.95 -9.49
N LEU A 42 11.60 7.83 -8.29
CA LEU A 42 10.14 7.81 -8.12
C LEU A 42 9.49 9.09 -8.63
N GLN A 43 10.14 10.25 -8.43
CA GLN A 43 9.65 11.53 -8.96
C GLN A 43 9.63 11.54 -10.49
N ASP A 44 10.74 11.17 -11.14
CA ASP A 44 10.82 11.07 -12.61
C ASP A 44 9.80 10.06 -13.19
N LEU A 45 9.64 8.89 -12.54
CA LEU A 45 8.66 7.89 -12.95
C LEU A 45 7.22 8.39 -12.77
N GLN A 46 6.94 9.14 -11.70
CA GLN A 46 5.61 9.72 -11.48
C GLN A 46 5.29 10.82 -12.50
N GLU A 47 6.27 11.65 -12.88
CA GLU A 47 6.10 12.63 -13.95
C GLU A 47 5.77 11.97 -15.29
N LYS A 48 6.47 10.89 -15.64
CA LYS A 48 6.17 10.10 -16.86
C LYS A 48 4.77 9.47 -16.80
N LEU A 49 4.38 8.92 -15.64
CA LEU A 49 3.03 8.40 -15.42
C LEU A 49 1.98 9.48 -15.71
N ALA A 50 2.13 10.64 -15.09
CA ALA A 50 1.21 11.76 -15.20
C ALA A 50 1.16 12.36 -16.61
N ALA A 51 2.28 12.37 -17.32
CA ALA A 51 2.38 12.94 -18.66
C ALA A 51 1.72 12.06 -19.74
N ARG A 52 1.86 10.73 -19.67
CA ARG A 52 1.24 9.81 -20.66
C ARG A 52 -0.21 9.47 -20.36
N ARG A 53 -0.60 9.33 -19.08
CA ARG A 53 -1.97 8.98 -18.66
C ARG A 53 -2.53 7.71 -19.30
N GLU A 54 -1.68 6.70 -19.54
CA GLU A 54 -2.08 5.39 -20.07
C GLU A 54 -2.18 4.30 -18.99
N ARG A 55 -1.52 4.53 -17.86
CA ARG A 55 -1.45 3.60 -16.73
C ARG A 55 -1.71 4.34 -15.43
N ALA A 56 -2.15 3.64 -14.40
CA ALA A 56 -2.25 4.15 -13.03
C ALA A 56 -1.53 3.22 -12.06
N LEU A 57 -1.28 3.68 -10.83
CA LEU A 57 -0.72 2.86 -9.76
C LEU A 57 -1.61 2.92 -8.51
N LEU A 58 -2.11 1.78 -8.07
CA LEU A 58 -2.81 1.63 -6.81
C LEU A 58 -1.96 0.84 -5.81
N ILE A 59 -1.63 1.45 -4.67
CA ILE A 59 -0.91 0.78 -3.58
C ILE A 59 -1.84 0.55 -2.40
N VAL A 60 -2.13 -0.71 -2.10
CA VAL A 60 -2.87 -1.15 -0.91
C VAL A 60 -1.87 -1.45 0.20
N VAL A 61 -2.01 -0.75 1.33
CA VAL A 61 -1.19 -0.95 2.53
C VAL A 61 -2.08 -1.49 3.65
N GLN A 62 -1.81 -2.74 4.02
CA GLN A 62 -2.45 -3.44 5.12
C GLN A 62 -1.46 -3.80 6.23
N GLY A 63 -1.99 -4.12 7.41
CA GLY A 63 -1.18 -4.47 8.58
C GLY A 63 -1.89 -4.17 9.88
N MET A 64 -1.48 -4.86 10.95
CA MET A 64 -1.98 -4.65 12.30
C MET A 64 -1.82 -3.19 12.75
N ASP A 65 -2.58 -2.75 13.75
CA ASP A 65 -2.37 -1.43 14.34
C ASP A 65 -0.96 -1.33 14.95
N CYS A 66 -0.42 -0.12 14.92
CA CYS A 66 1.00 0.22 15.17
C CYS A 66 2.03 -0.21 14.10
N SER A 67 1.67 -0.99 13.07
CA SER A 67 2.57 -1.34 11.94
C SER A 67 3.09 -0.11 11.18
N GLY A 68 2.33 0.98 11.26
CA GLY A 68 2.72 2.31 10.79
C GLY A 68 2.45 2.53 9.31
N LYS A 69 1.28 2.10 8.84
CA LYS A 69 0.69 2.35 7.51
C LYS A 69 0.81 3.83 7.09
N ASP A 70 0.34 4.77 7.91
CA ASP A 70 0.45 6.22 7.61
C ASP A 70 1.91 6.65 7.40
N GLY A 71 2.79 6.12 8.26
CA GLY A 71 4.21 6.45 8.23
C GLY A 71 4.86 5.99 6.93
N VAL A 72 4.60 4.75 6.51
CA VAL A 72 5.23 4.22 5.29
C VAL A 72 4.74 4.96 4.05
N ILE A 73 3.45 5.28 3.95
CA ILE A 73 2.90 6.07 2.82
C ILE A 73 3.59 7.43 2.75
N ARG A 74 3.66 8.14 3.88
CA ARG A 74 4.32 9.45 3.96
C ARG A 74 5.80 9.36 3.61
N GLU A 75 6.50 8.34 4.08
CA GLU A 75 7.93 8.19 3.78
C GLU A 75 8.14 7.82 2.32
N VAL A 76 7.41 6.87 1.74
CA VAL A 76 7.58 6.47 0.33
C VAL A 76 7.35 7.64 -0.62
N PHE A 77 6.27 8.40 -0.42
CA PHE A 77 5.85 9.46 -1.35
C PHE A 77 6.34 10.86 -0.98
N SER A 78 7.21 10.99 0.01
CA SER A 78 7.82 12.29 0.33
C SER A 78 8.66 12.79 -0.86
N GLY A 79 8.29 13.98 -1.33
CA GLY A 79 8.86 14.65 -2.50
C GLY A 79 8.14 14.38 -3.81
N VAL A 80 7.12 13.53 -3.87
CA VAL A 80 6.29 13.34 -5.07
C VAL A 80 5.35 14.53 -5.25
N ASN A 81 5.05 14.91 -6.50
CA ASN A 81 4.13 16.00 -6.79
C ASN A 81 2.74 15.67 -6.20
N PRO A 82 2.19 16.50 -5.30
CA PRO A 82 0.90 16.22 -4.66
C PRO A 82 -0.27 16.17 -5.66
N GLN A 83 -0.15 16.74 -6.87
CA GLN A 83 -1.17 16.64 -7.92
C GLN A 83 -1.20 15.26 -8.63
N GLY A 84 -0.16 14.45 -8.44
CA GLY A 84 -0.03 13.12 -9.05
C GLY A 84 -0.36 11.97 -8.10
N ILE A 85 -0.79 12.27 -6.86
CA ILE A 85 -1.06 11.26 -5.85
C ILE A 85 -2.25 11.62 -4.95
N SER A 86 -3.09 10.62 -4.67
CA SER A 86 -4.13 10.67 -3.64
C SER A 86 -3.91 9.61 -2.56
N SER A 87 -4.31 9.91 -1.33
CA SER A 87 -4.24 8.96 -0.21
C SER A 87 -5.59 8.85 0.49
N TYR A 88 -6.12 7.64 0.55
CA TYR A 88 -7.41 7.32 1.14
C TYR A 88 -7.20 6.39 2.33
N SER A 89 -7.75 6.78 3.48
CA SER A 89 -7.69 5.98 4.71
C SER A 89 -9.08 5.48 5.06
N PHE A 90 -9.27 4.17 4.97
CA PHE A 90 -10.57 3.55 5.17
C PHE A 90 -10.82 3.28 6.67
N LYS A 91 -11.91 3.86 7.19
CA LYS A 91 -12.39 3.64 8.57
C LYS A 91 -13.63 2.75 8.55
N LYS A 92 -14.25 2.56 9.73
CA LYS A 92 -15.56 1.90 9.85
C LYS A 92 -16.55 2.48 8.82
N PRO A 93 -17.25 1.65 8.04
CA PRO A 93 -18.19 2.15 7.05
C PRO A 93 -19.32 2.97 7.65
N THR A 94 -19.73 4.01 6.92
CA THR A 94 -20.93 4.80 7.25
C THR A 94 -22.22 4.03 6.93
N ALA A 95 -23.37 4.54 7.38
CA ALA A 95 -24.67 3.93 7.05
C ALA A 95 -24.91 3.86 5.53
N LEU A 96 -24.52 4.90 4.78
CA LEU A 96 -24.62 4.91 3.31
C LEU A 96 -23.69 3.88 2.68
N GLU A 97 -22.46 3.77 3.16
CA GLU A 97 -21.53 2.76 2.63
C GLU A 97 -22.01 1.34 2.92
N ASN A 98 -22.64 1.10 4.07
CA ASN A 98 -23.25 -0.20 4.42
C ASN A 98 -24.54 -0.50 3.65
N SER A 99 -25.18 0.49 3.00
CA SER A 99 -26.34 0.26 2.13
C SER A 99 -25.96 -0.13 0.70
N HIS A 100 -24.66 -0.19 0.40
CA HIS A 100 -24.11 -0.69 -0.86
C HIS A 100 -23.29 -1.96 -0.61
N ASP A 101 -22.82 -2.59 -1.69
CA ASP A 101 -21.78 -3.62 -1.58
C ASP A 101 -20.48 -3.01 -1.03
N PHE A 102 -19.64 -3.85 -0.40
CA PHE A 102 -18.42 -3.39 0.26
C PHE A 102 -17.36 -2.81 -0.70
N LEU A 103 -17.44 -3.13 -2.01
CA LEU A 103 -16.51 -2.64 -3.02
C LEU A 103 -16.88 -1.24 -3.51
N TRP A 104 -18.16 -0.86 -3.49
CA TRP A 104 -18.66 0.44 -3.94
C TRP A 104 -17.82 1.62 -3.40
N ARG A 105 -17.58 1.63 -2.09
CA ARG A 105 -16.85 2.73 -1.44
C ARG A 105 -15.36 2.76 -1.76
N VAL A 106 -14.74 1.63 -2.14
CA VAL A 106 -13.33 1.60 -2.51
C VAL A 106 -13.14 1.87 -3.99
N HIS A 107 -14.06 1.41 -4.84
CA HIS A 107 -13.97 1.54 -6.28
C HIS A 107 -13.96 3.01 -6.70
N ARG A 108 -14.79 3.85 -6.06
CA ARG A 108 -14.80 5.32 -6.26
C ARG A 108 -13.47 6.03 -5.99
N HIS A 109 -12.50 5.37 -5.37
CA HIS A 109 -11.19 5.91 -4.98
C HIS A 109 -10.03 5.28 -5.75
N VAL A 110 -10.32 4.36 -6.68
CA VAL A 110 -9.33 3.85 -7.63
C VAL A 110 -8.75 5.01 -8.45
N PRO A 111 -7.43 5.05 -8.70
CA PRO A 111 -6.80 6.17 -9.37
C PRO A 111 -7.21 6.24 -10.85
N GLU A 112 -7.36 7.46 -11.34
CA GLU A 112 -7.44 7.74 -12.77
C GLU A 112 -6.12 7.36 -13.48
N LEU A 113 -6.14 7.16 -14.80
CA LEU A 113 -4.90 7.00 -15.56
C LEU A 113 -4.02 8.25 -15.46
N GLY A 114 -2.75 8.02 -15.19
CA GLY A 114 -1.73 9.03 -14.88
C GLY A 114 -1.56 9.32 -13.38
N GLN A 115 -2.37 8.73 -12.52
CA GLN A 115 -2.37 9.01 -11.09
C GLN A 115 -1.88 7.83 -10.25
N ILE A 116 -1.40 8.16 -9.06
CA ILE A 116 -1.12 7.21 -7.98
C ILE A 116 -2.20 7.34 -6.91
N ALA A 117 -2.73 6.22 -6.42
CA ALA A 117 -3.54 6.20 -5.21
C ALA A 117 -2.94 5.26 -4.17
N THR A 118 -3.06 5.65 -2.90
CA THR A 118 -2.69 4.80 -1.77
C THR A 118 -3.91 4.52 -0.91
N PHE A 119 -4.15 3.25 -0.62
CA PHE A 119 -5.18 2.78 0.28
C PHE A 119 -4.54 2.37 1.60
N ASN A 120 -4.80 3.15 2.65
CA ASN A 120 -4.45 2.81 4.02
C ASN A 120 -5.63 2.10 4.67
N ARG A 121 -5.48 0.77 4.87
CA ARG A 121 -6.62 -0.17 4.87
C ARG A 121 -7.32 -0.16 3.50
N SER A 122 -8.21 -1.12 3.25
CA SER A 122 -8.82 -1.30 1.91
C SER A 122 -10.05 -2.20 1.96
N HIS A 123 -10.50 -2.69 0.80
CA HIS A 123 -11.56 -3.71 0.69
C HIS A 123 -11.27 -5.00 1.46
N TYR A 124 -10.00 -5.27 1.79
CA TYR A 124 -9.63 -6.42 2.62
C TYR A 124 -10.17 -6.34 4.05
N GLU A 125 -10.53 -5.16 4.57
CA GLU A 125 -11.16 -5.06 5.91
C GLU A 125 -12.44 -5.89 6.02
N GLU A 126 -13.16 -6.04 4.91
CA GLU A 126 -14.40 -6.83 4.85
C GLU A 126 -14.18 -8.31 5.18
N VAL A 127 -13.01 -8.85 4.85
CA VAL A 127 -12.62 -10.24 5.11
C VAL A 127 -11.59 -10.37 6.23
N LEU A 128 -11.38 -9.29 7.01
CA LEU A 128 -10.46 -9.27 8.15
C LEU A 128 -11.22 -8.96 9.44
N ILE A 129 -11.39 -7.68 9.79
CA ILE A 129 -12.01 -7.26 11.05
C ILE A 129 -13.44 -7.79 11.19
N ASN A 130 -14.21 -7.84 10.09
CA ASN A 130 -15.57 -8.38 10.12
C ASN A 130 -15.60 -9.89 10.39
N ARG A 131 -14.58 -10.66 9.97
CA ARG A 131 -14.46 -12.08 10.33
C ARG A 131 -14.01 -12.26 11.78
N VAL A 132 -13.05 -11.45 12.25
CA VAL A 132 -12.56 -11.51 13.65
C VAL A 132 -13.70 -11.35 14.65
N HIS A 133 -14.63 -10.44 14.34
CA HIS A 133 -15.81 -10.14 15.14
C HIS A 133 -17.08 -10.91 14.74
N GLY A 134 -16.96 -11.95 13.91
CA GLY A 134 -18.05 -12.87 13.57
C GLY A 134 -19.19 -12.25 12.74
N ARG A 135 -18.96 -11.10 12.09
CA ARG A 135 -19.93 -10.44 11.19
C ARG A 135 -19.93 -11.03 9.79
N VAL A 136 -18.83 -11.66 9.39
CA VAL A 136 -18.67 -12.40 8.13
C VAL A 136 -18.23 -13.82 8.49
N SER A 137 -18.99 -14.81 8.02
CA SER A 137 -18.65 -16.23 8.19
C SER A 137 -17.51 -16.66 7.27
N ASP A 138 -16.90 -17.82 7.53
CA ASP A 138 -15.84 -18.35 6.66
C ASP A 138 -16.33 -18.63 5.24
N GLU A 139 -17.55 -19.17 5.09
CA GLU A 139 -18.19 -19.39 3.79
C GLU A 139 -18.43 -18.07 3.04
N GLU A 140 -18.88 -17.04 3.75
CA GLU A 140 -19.04 -15.71 3.16
C GLU A 140 -17.70 -15.08 2.79
N ALA A 141 -16.66 -15.28 3.60
CA ALA A 141 -15.31 -14.81 3.29
C ALA A 141 -14.77 -15.44 2.00
N CYS A 142 -14.97 -16.74 1.78
CA CYS A 142 -14.60 -17.41 0.53
C CYS A 142 -15.24 -16.74 -0.69
N ARG A 143 -16.55 -16.45 -0.64
CA ARG A 143 -17.25 -15.73 -1.71
C ARG A 143 -16.69 -14.30 -1.91
N LYS A 144 -16.39 -13.60 -0.83
CA LYS A 144 -15.79 -12.26 -0.90
C LYS A 144 -14.37 -12.28 -1.46
N PHE A 145 -13.58 -13.32 -1.22
CA PHE A 145 -12.27 -13.47 -1.86
C PHE A 145 -12.38 -13.54 -3.39
N GLU A 146 -13.37 -14.27 -3.92
CA GLU A 146 -13.65 -14.29 -5.36
C GLU A 146 -14.03 -12.91 -5.90
N GLN A 147 -14.90 -12.19 -5.19
CA GLN A 147 -15.28 -10.81 -5.55
C GLN A 147 -14.09 -9.85 -5.53
N ILE A 148 -13.21 -9.97 -4.53
CA ILE A 148 -11.97 -9.19 -4.44
C ILE A 148 -11.05 -9.50 -5.63
N ASN A 149 -10.86 -10.79 -5.97
CA ASN A 149 -10.04 -11.16 -7.12
C ASN A 149 -10.61 -10.63 -8.44
N GLN A 150 -11.92 -10.74 -8.65
CA GLN A 150 -12.59 -10.19 -9.84
C GLN A 150 -12.43 -8.67 -9.93
N PHE A 151 -12.60 -7.97 -8.80
CA PHE A 151 -12.38 -6.54 -8.72
C PHE A 151 -10.93 -6.17 -9.06
N GLU A 152 -9.95 -6.83 -8.46
CA GLU A 152 -8.53 -6.54 -8.72
C GLU A 152 -8.13 -6.87 -10.17
N SER A 153 -8.65 -7.96 -10.76
CA SER A 153 -8.47 -8.27 -12.17
C SER A 153 -9.07 -7.20 -13.07
N LEU A 154 -10.30 -6.74 -12.78
CA LEU A 154 -10.92 -5.63 -13.51
C LEU A 154 -10.02 -4.39 -13.53
N LEU A 155 -9.42 -4.03 -12.39
CA LEU A 155 -8.52 -2.87 -12.33
C LEU A 155 -7.26 -3.07 -13.19
N VAL A 156 -6.62 -4.23 -13.08
CA VAL A 156 -5.39 -4.57 -13.81
C VAL A 156 -5.63 -4.59 -15.32
N ASP A 157 -6.74 -5.18 -15.75
CA ASP A 157 -7.14 -5.24 -17.17
C ASP A 157 -7.41 -3.84 -17.75
N ASN A 158 -7.74 -2.87 -16.91
CA ASN A 158 -7.98 -1.46 -17.28
C ASN A 158 -6.79 -0.54 -16.99
N GLY A 159 -5.57 -1.08 -16.92
CA GLY A 159 -4.34 -0.29 -16.88
C GLY A 159 -3.90 0.19 -15.48
N VAL A 160 -4.60 -0.20 -14.42
CA VAL A 160 -4.20 0.07 -13.04
C VAL A 160 -3.22 -0.99 -12.56
N GLU A 161 -1.96 -0.61 -12.38
CA GLU A 161 -0.98 -1.47 -11.74
C GLU A 161 -1.28 -1.55 -10.23
N LEU A 162 -1.48 -2.75 -9.70
CA LEU A 162 -1.83 -2.98 -8.30
C LEU A 162 -0.65 -3.51 -7.50
N VAL A 163 -0.34 -2.86 -6.38
CA VAL A 163 0.66 -3.29 -5.40
C VAL A 163 -0.01 -3.48 -4.05
N LYS A 164 0.08 -4.69 -3.51
CA LYS A 164 -0.45 -5.01 -2.17
C LYS A 164 0.70 -5.26 -1.20
N ILE A 165 0.74 -4.51 -0.11
CA ILE A 165 1.78 -4.55 0.91
C ILE A 165 1.15 -4.84 2.26
N PHE A 166 1.58 -5.93 2.89
CA PHE A 166 1.30 -6.22 4.29
C PHE A 166 2.52 -5.88 5.15
N LEU A 167 2.33 -5.00 6.12
CA LEU A 167 3.35 -4.60 7.08
C LEU A 167 3.37 -5.58 8.24
N HIS A 168 4.33 -6.52 8.21
CA HIS A 168 4.46 -7.59 9.18
C HIS A 168 5.27 -7.13 10.40
N ILE A 169 4.59 -7.04 11.55
CA ILE A 169 5.21 -6.68 12.83
C ILE A 169 5.04 -7.79 13.86
N SER A 170 5.94 -7.85 14.83
CA SER A 170 5.81 -8.76 15.98
C SER A 170 4.78 -8.27 17.01
N PRO A 171 4.14 -9.19 17.77
CA PRO A 171 3.32 -8.83 18.92
C PRO A 171 4.09 -7.97 19.94
N GLU A 172 5.39 -8.25 20.13
CA GLU A 172 6.28 -7.54 21.06
C GLU A 172 6.53 -6.11 20.60
N PHE A 173 6.74 -5.91 19.30
CA PHE A 173 6.86 -4.57 18.72
C PHE A 173 5.58 -3.76 18.91
N GLN A 174 4.41 -4.35 18.63
CA GLN A 174 3.13 -3.68 18.84
C GLN A 174 2.96 -3.25 20.31
N LEU A 175 3.24 -4.14 21.27
CA LEU A 175 3.15 -3.85 22.71
C LEU A 175 4.02 -2.65 23.10
N LYS A 176 5.28 -2.63 22.64
CA LYS A 176 6.21 -1.52 22.87
C LYS A 176 5.68 -0.21 22.29
N LYS A 177 4.98 -0.23 21.14
CA LYS A 177 4.40 0.98 20.54
C LYS A 177 3.16 1.47 21.30
N LEU A 178 2.28 0.57 21.73
CA LEU A 178 1.09 0.93 22.51
C LEU A 178 1.50 1.56 23.85
N ARG A 179 2.41 0.94 24.60
CA ARG A 179 2.97 1.51 25.83
C ARG A 179 3.53 2.91 25.59
N LYS A 180 4.35 3.09 24.56
CA LYS A 180 4.91 4.40 24.20
C LYS A 180 3.86 5.44 23.79
N ARG A 181 2.69 5.04 23.27
CA ARG A 181 1.59 5.97 22.96
C ARG A 181 0.91 6.45 24.23
N ILE A 182 0.76 5.58 25.24
CA ILE A 182 0.15 5.89 26.54
C ILE A 182 1.11 6.73 27.41
N GLU A 183 2.38 6.35 27.46
CA GLU A 183 3.39 7.01 28.32
C GLU A 183 3.86 8.37 27.79
N ASN A 184 3.57 8.72 26.53
CA ASN A 184 4.03 9.96 25.92
C ASN A 184 2.85 10.91 25.63
N PRO A 185 2.73 12.04 26.36
CA PRO A 185 1.63 13.01 26.18
C PRO A 185 1.43 13.50 24.75
N HIS A 186 2.51 13.69 23.98
CA HIS A 186 2.44 14.14 22.58
C HIS A 186 1.88 13.08 21.61
N LYS A 187 1.61 11.86 22.10
CA LYS A 187 1.10 10.73 21.32
C LYS A 187 -0.25 10.22 21.79
N HIS A 188 -0.83 10.79 22.85
CA HIS A 188 -2.13 10.38 23.38
C HIS A 188 -3.22 10.40 22.30
N TRP A 189 -3.20 11.41 21.43
CA TRP A 189 -4.14 11.51 20.29
C TRP A 189 -4.06 10.36 19.28
N LYS A 190 -3.00 9.55 19.30
CA LYS A 190 -2.82 8.36 18.43
C LYS A 190 -3.24 7.06 19.10
N PHE A 191 -3.67 7.10 20.36
CA PHE A 191 -4.10 5.93 21.10
C PHE A 191 -5.61 5.79 20.98
N ASP A 192 -6.07 4.59 20.67
CA ASP A 192 -7.47 4.21 20.69
C ASP A 192 -7.61 3.00 21.62
N PRO A 193 -8.54 3.00 22.60
CA PRO A 193 -8.77 1.84 23.46
C PRO A 193 -9.04 0.54 22.69
N SER A 194 -9.66 0.62 21.51
CA SER A 194 -9.89 -0.54 20.64
C SER A 194 -8.58 -1.23 20.21
N ASP A 195 -7.44 -0.51 20.16
CA ASP A 195 -6.13 -1.11 19.87
C ASP A 195 -5.78 -2.25 20.87
N ILE A 196 -6.28 -2.17 22.11
CA ILE A 196 -6.05 -3.19 23.15
C ILE A 196 -6.97 -4.39 22.94
N GLU A 197 -8.23 -4.15 22.58
CA GLU A 197 -9.22 -5.20 22.29
C GLU A 197 -8.79 -6.01 21.07
N GLU A 198 -8.44 -5.34 19.97
CA GLU A 198 -8.01 -6.00 18.73
C GLU A 198 -6.71 -6.80 18.91
N ARG A 199 -5.84 -6.37 19.83
CA ARG A 199 -4.63 -7.13 20.19
C ARG A 199 -4.94 -8.51 20.78
N GLN A 200 -6.05 -8.67 21.50
CA GLN A 200 -6.45 -9.97 22.07
C GLN A 200 -6.77 -10.99 20.97
N HIS A 201 -7.12 -10.52 19.77
CA HIS A 201 -7.43 -11.35 18.61
C HIS A 201 -6.25 -11.56 17.66
N TRP A 202 -5.01 -11.28 18.08
CA TRP A 202 -3.81 -11.37 17.23
C TRP A 202 -3.74 -12.65 16.40
N GLY A 203 -3.94 -13.82 17.02
CA GLY A 203 -3.87 -15.11 16.33
C GLY A 203 -4.91 -15.24 15.21
N ARG A 204 -6.15 -14.77 15.44
CA ARG A 204 -7.20 -14.76 14.41
C ARG A 204 -6.87 -13.81 13.27
N TYR A 205 -6.35 -12.64 13.59
CA TYR A 205 -5.89 -11.69 12.57
C TYR A 205 -4.79 -12.30 11.70
N GLN A 206 -3.76 -12.91 12.29
CA GLN A 206 -2.68 -13.54 11.51
C GLN A 206 -3.24 -14.62 10.57
N ALA A 207 -4.09 -15.51 11.07
CA ALA A 207 -4.71 -16.56 10.27
C ALA A 207 -5.54 -16.00 9.10
N TYR A 208 -6.40 -14.99 9.36
CA TYR A 208 -7.22 -14.40 8.30
C TYR A 208 -6.41 -13.56 7.30
N TYR A 209 -5.29 -12.96 7.73
CA TYR A 209 -4.34 -12.35 6.80
C TYR A 209 -3.68 -13.39 5.89
N GLU A 210 -3.23 -14.53 6.44
CA GLU A 210 -2.67 -15.64 5.65
C GLU A 210 -3.66 -16.17 4.63
N GLU A 211 -4.91 -16.40 5.03
CA GLU A 211 -5.98 -16.85 4.14
C GLU A 211 -6.28 -15.83 3.04
N ALA A 212 -6.42 -14.54 3.39
CA ALA A 212 -6.67 -13.50 2.40
C ALA A 212 -5.51 -13.33 1.42
N MET A 213 -4.26 -13.47 1.88
CA MET A 213 -3.09 -13.43 0.99
C MET A 213 -3.02 -14.64 0.06
N ALA A 214 -3.33 -15.83 0.59
CA ALA A 214 -3.35 -17.06 -0.21
C ALA A 214 -4.48 -17.04 -1.25
N ALA A 215 -5.68 -16.59 -0.87
CA ALA A 215 -6.87 -16.59 -1.72
C ALA A 215 -6.87 -15.44 -2.72
N CYS A 216 -6.32 -14.27 -2.36
CA CYS A 216 -6.36 -13.07 -3.19
C CYS A 216 -4.97 -12.71 -3.72
N SER A 217 -4.32 -13.61 -4.47
CA SER A 217 -3.04 -13.37 -5.15
C SER A 217 -3.11 -13.53 -6.68
N THR A 218 -4.31 -13.79 -7.22
CA THR A 218 -4.53 -14.11 -8.65
C THR A 218 -4.14 -12.97 -9.58
N ALA A 219 -4.67 -11.76 -9.35
CA ALA A 219 -4.39 -10.61 -10.21
C ALA A 219 -2.95 -10.10 -10.01
N LYS A 220 -2.54 -9.95 -8.76
CA LYS A 220 -1.19 -9.56 -8.34
C LYS A 220 -0.86 -10.24 -7.01
N PRO A 221 0.36 -10.77 -6.81
CA PRO A 221 0.77 -11.35 -5.54
C PRO A 221 0.93 -10.28 -4.45
N TRP A 222 0.83 -10.71 -3.20
CA TRP A 222 1.09 -9.87 -2.03
C TRP A 222 2.58 -9.70 -1.75
N HIS A 223 2.94 -8.58 -1.12
CA HIS A 223 4.26 -8.37 -0.54
C HIS A 223 4.16 -8.35 0.98
N VAL A 224 4.97 -9.16 1.66
CA VAL A 224 5.09 -9.16 3.12
C VAL A 224 6.38 -8.44 3.51
N VAL A 225 6.23 -7.26 4.13
CA VAL A 225 7.34 -6.39 4.48
C VAL A 225 7.60 -6.46 5.99
N PRO A 226 8.78 -6.92 6.43
CA PRO A 226 9.21 -6.83 7.83
C PRO A 226 9.18 -5.37 8.32
N ALA A 227 8.46 -5.13 9.41
CA ALA A 227 8.09 -3.77 9.82
C ALA A 227 8.47 -3.39 11.26
N ASP A 228 9.15 -4.27 12.01
CA ASP A 228 9.69 -3.90 13.33
C ASP A 228 10.78 -2.82 13.22
N HIS A 229 11.54 -2.84 12.13
CA HIS A 229 12.47 -1.79 11.77
C HIS A 229 11.83 -0.81 10.78
N ARG A 230 11.22 0.27 11.29
CA ARG A 230 10.54 1.28 10.46
C ARG A 230 11.38 1.79 9.28
N TRP A 231 12.67 2.04 9.49
CA TRP A 231 13.56 2.50 8.42
C TRP A 231 13.77 1.45 7.32
N TYR A 232 13.74 0.16 7.66
CA TYR A 232 13.85 -0.93 6.70
C TYR A 232 12.52 -1.14 5.97
N ARG A 233 11.41 -1.09 6.69
CA ARG A 233 10.05 -1.06 6.11
C ARG A 233 9.90 0.04 5.06
N ASP A 234 10.34 1.25 5.39
CA ASP A 234 10.25 2.40 4.49
C ASP A 234 11.11 2.19 3.23
N TYR A 235 12.30 1.62 3.41
CA TYR A 235 13.16 1.20 2.30
C TYR A 235 12.49 0.15 1.42
N ALA A 236 11.98 -0.94 2.01
CA ALA A 236 11.38 -2.05 1.30
C ALA A 236 10.13 -1.62 0.50
N ALA A 237 9.24 -0.84 1.11
CA ALA A 237 8.06 -0.32 0.42
C ALA A 237 8.41 0.63 -0.73
N LEU A 238 9.44 1.47 -0.55
CA LEU A 238 9.94 2.34 -1.62
C LEU A 238 10.58 1.52 -2.76
N SER A 239 11.36 0.48 -2.44
CA SER A 239 11.94 -0.44 -3.43
C SER A 239 10.85 -1.13 -4.24
N ILE A 240 9.84 -1.71 -3.59
CA ILE A 240 8.70 -2.35 -4.27
C ILE A 240 7.99 -1.37 -5.20
N THR A 241 7.78 -0.13 -4.76
CA THR A 241 7.11 0.91 -5.55
C THR A 241 7.91 1.27 -6.79
N VAL A 242 9.20 1.60 -6.64
CA VAL A 242 10.08 1.99 -7.75
C VAL A 242 10.30 0.82 -8.73
N GLU A 243 10.54 -0.39 -8.23
CA GLU A 243 10.67 -1.58 -9.08
C GLU A 243 9.39 -1.87 -9.86
N THR A 244 8.23 -1.65 -9.27
CA THR A 244 6.95 -1.79 -9.98
C THR A 244 6.81 -0.74 -11.07
N MET A 245 7.07 0.53 -10.77
CA MET A 245 6.99 1.60 -11.77
C MET A 245 8.02 1.47 -12.89
N ARG A 246 9.21 0.91 -12.61
CA ARG A 246 10.17 0.53 -13.66
C ARG A 246 9.60 -0.52 -14.62
N ARG A 247 8.96 -1.56 -14.08
CA ARG A 247 8.34 -2.64 -14.88
C ARG A 247 7.11 -2.18 -15.66
N MET A 248 6.53 -1.04 -15.32
CA MET A 248 5.47 -0.41 -16.12
C MET A 248 6.02 0.23 -17.41
N GLU A 249 7.35 0.32 -17.57
CA GLU A 249 8.02 0.83 -18.77
C GLU A 249 7.50 2.21 -19.22
N LEU A 250 7.28 3.09 -18.26
CA LEU A 250 6.72 4.42 -18.47
C LEU A 250 7.62 5.26 -19.39
N LYS A 251 7.03 5.83 -20.45
CA LYS A 251 7.72 6.69 -21.42
C LYS A 251 7.24 8.12 -21.29
N ALA A 252 8.09 9.10 -21.61
CA ALA A 252 7.64 10.47 -21.79
C ALA A 252 6.74 10.56 -23.04
N PRO A 253 5.81 11.55 -23.12
CA PRO A 253 5.11 11.90 -24.36
C PRO A 253 6.07 12.16 -25.51
N ASP A 254 5.64 11.81 -26.73
CA ASP A 254 6.41 12.15 -27.92
C ASP A 254 6.37 13.67 -28.10
N PRO A 255 7.49 14.30 -28.51
CA PRO A 255 7.50 15.72 -28.80
C PRO A 255 6.51 16.01 -29.94
N ILE A 256 5.89 17.19 -29.90
CA ILE A 256 5.01 17.64 -30.98
C ILE A 256 5.88 17.82 -32.24
N PRO A 257 5.57 17.16 -33.37
CA PRO A 257 6.38 17.28 -34.58
C PRO A 257 6.55 18.73 -35.04
N GLY A 258 7.79 19.18 -35.19
CA GLY A 258 8.12 20.54 -35.62
C GLY A 258 7.87 21.62 -34.57
N MET A 259 7.80 21.26 -33.28
CA MET A 259 7.56 22.21 -32.19
C MET A 259 8.58 23.35 -32.11
N GLU A 260 9.77 23.17 -32.66
CA GLU A 260 10.84 24.17 -32.72
C GLU A 260 10.40 25.41 -33.50
N LYS A 261 9.49 25.27 -34.46
CA LYS A 261 8.93 26.38 -35.24
C LYS A 261 8.11 27.37 -34.40
N TYR A 262 7.60 26.93 -33.24
CA TYR A 262 6.88 27.83 -32.34
C TYR A 262 7.80 28.82 -31.62
N LEU A 263 9.12 28.57 -31.57
CA LEU A 263 10.07 29.52 -30.98
C LEU A 263 10.05 30.88 -31.70
N GLU A 264 9.82 30.89 -33.02
CA GLU A 264 9.69 32.12 -33.82
C GLU A 264 8.44 32.95 -33.47
N GLN A 265 7.44 32.31 -32.87
CA GLN A 265 6.17 32.93 -32.48
C GLN A 265 6.21 33.47 -31.04
N LEU A 266 7.20 33.06 -30.24
CA LEU A 266 7.39 33.53 -28.86
C LEU A 266 8.05 34.93 -28.86
N LYS A 267 7.23 35.97 -29.03
CA LYS A 267 7.65 37.36 -28.80
C LYS A 267 7.29 37.79 -27.38
N PRO A 268 8.09 38.66 -26.73
CA PRO A 268 7.75 39.22 -25.43
C PRO A 268 6.39 39.95 -25.51
N LEU A 269 5.49 39.62 -24.59
CA LEU A 269 4.24 40.36 -24.43
C LEU A 269 4.55 41.65 -23.64
N ILE A 270 4.10 42.79 -24.16
CA ILE A 270 4.20 44.12 -23.53
C ILE A 270 2.97 44.33 -22.64
#